data_AF-A0A7S4SVE8-F1
#
_entry.id   AF-A0A7S4SVE8-F1
#
_cell.length_a   1.000
_cell.length_b   1.000
_cell.length_c   1.000
_cell.angle_alpha   90.00
_cell.angle_beta   90.00
_cell.angle_gamma   90.00
#
_symmetry.space_group_name_H-M   'P 1'
#
loop_
_entity.id
_entity.type
_entity.pdbx_description
1 polymer ?
#
loop_
_entity_poly.entity_id
_entity_poly.type
_entity_poly.pdbx_seq_one_letter_code
_entity_poly.pdbx_strand_id
1 'polypeptide(L)'
;VGYVETPRGLRTLSTVWAAHLSDECRRRFYKNWYKSKKKAFTKYAKKYTESKKEIDVELARIKKYCQVVRVIAHTQVSKLNLRQKKAHIMEIQVNGGTPAEKVAFAYDLFEKHIPVEAVFSENEMIDVIGVTKGKGFEGVTTRWGTRRLPRKTHKGLRKVACIG
;
A
#
# COMPACT_ATOMS: atom_id res chain seq x y z
N VAL A 1 5.20 5.75 -9.26
CA VAL A 1 4.36 6.95 -9.06
C VAL A 1 5.26 8.13 -8.79
N GLY A 2 5.11 9.20 -9.57
CA GLY A 2 5.78 10.47 -9.33
C GLY A 2 4.87 11.44 -8.58
N TYR A 3 5.42 12.08 -7.56
CA TYR A 3 4.76 13.10 -6.74
C TYR A 3 5.45 14.44 -6.92
N VAL A 4 4.64 15.46 -7.19
CA VAL A 4 5.08 16.86 -7.27
C VAL A 4 4.65 17.61 -6.02
N GLU A 5 5.55 18.43 -5.49
CA GLU A 5 5.26 19.35 -4.40
C GLU A 5 4.45 20.54 -4.90
N THR A 6 3.38 20.86 -4.17
CA THR A 6 2.53 22.02 -4.43
C THR A 6 2.35 22.79 -3.11
N PRO A 7 1.89 24.05 -3.14
CA PRO A 7 1.62 24.81 -1.91
C PRO A 7 0.60 24.14 -0.96
N ARG A 8 -0.16 23.15 -1.43
CA ARG A 8 -1.14 22.38 -0.64
C ARG A 8 -0.64 21.00 -0.22
N GLY A 9 0.65 20.71 -0.42
CA GLY A 9 1.28 19.41 -0.19
C GLY A 9 1.58 18.64 -1.47
N LEU A 10 1.91 17.35 -1.32
CA LEU A 10 2.28 16.48 -2.43
C LEU A 10 1.07 16.08 -3.27
N ARG A 11 1.19 16.18 -4.58
CA ARG A 11 0.19 15.76 -5.56
C ARG A 11 0.76 14.68 -6.48
N THR A 12 -0.02 13.64 -6.74
CA THR A 12 0.34 12.63 -7.74
C THR A 12 0.37 13.26 -9.13
N LEU A 13 1.52 13.18 -9.81
CA LEU A 13 1.68 13.70 -11.16
C LEU A 13 1.40 12.64 -12.23
N SER A 14 2.01 11.46 -12.11
CA SER A 14 1.89 10.37 -13.09
C SER A 14 2.21 9.02 -12.46
N THR A 15 1.58 7.97 -13.00
CA THR A 15 1.78 6.59 -12.56
C THR A 15 2.07 5.72 -13.78
N VAL A 16 3.30 5.22 -13.83
CA VAL A 16 3.75 4.26 -14.84
C VAL A 16 3.62 2.86 -14.26
N TRP A 17 3.03 1.94 -15.02
CA TRP A 17 2.92 0.52 -14.67
C TRP A 17 3.82 -0.32 -15.58
N ALA A 18 4.22 -1.51 -15.13
CA ALA A 18 4.92 -2.49 -15.96
C ALA A 18 4.00 -3.06 -17.07
N ALA A 19 4.60 -3.74 -18.07
CA ALA A 19 3.87 -4.31 -19.20
C ALA A 19 3.05 -5.52 -18.76
N HIS A 20 3.67 -6.39 -17.96
CA HIS A 20 3.08 -7.62 -17.47
C HIS A 20 2.76 -7.48 -15.97
N LEU A 21 1.48 -7.62 -15.64
CA LEU A 21 0.99 -7.63 -14.27
C LEU A 21 0.39 -8.99 -13.94
N SER A 22 0.78 -9.54 -12.79
CA SER A 22 0.26 -10.82 -12.33
C SER A 22 -1.26 -10.78 -12.09
N ASP A 23 -1.92 -11.92 -12.27
CA ASP A 23 -3.37 -12.01 -12.06
C ASP A 23 -3.76 -11.74 -10.59
N GLU A 24 -2.91 -12.06 -9.62
CA GLU A 24 -3.14 -11.73 -8.21
C GLU A 24 -3.13 -10.21 -7.94
N CYS A 25 -2.33 -9.43 -8.69
CA CYS A 25 -2.36 -7.97 -8.68
C CYS A 25 -3.61 -7.45 -9.38
N ARG A 26 -3.95 -8.01 -10.55
CA ARG A 26 -5.17 -7.64 -11.30
C ARG A 26 -6.46 -7.92 -10.53
N ARG A 27 -6.47 -8.96 -9.67
CA ARG A 27 -7.57 -9.22 -8.71
C ARG A 27 -7.83 -8.03 -7.78
N ARG A 28 -6.85 -7.14 -7.54
CA ARG A 28 -7.05 -5.93 -6.70
C ARG A 28 -8.21 -5.07 -7.19
N PHE A 29 -8.33 -4.95 -8.51
CA PHE A 29 -9.25 -4.08 -9.24
C PHE A 29 -10.66 -4.66 -9.39
N TYR A 30 -10.92 -5.85 -8.86
CA TYR A 30 -12.23 -6.49 -8.89
C TYR A 30 -12.70 -6.87 -7.48
N LYS A 31 -14.01 -6.75 -7.26
CA LYS A 31 -14.65 -7.37 -6.09
C LYS A 31 -14.80 -8.88 -6.29
N ASN A 32 -15.31 -9.30 -7.45
CA ASN A 32 -15.44 -10.71 -7.84
C ASN A 32 -14.67 -10.97 -9.14
N TRP A 33 -13.51 -11.64 -9.02
CA TRP A 33 -12.64 -11.95 -10.16
C TRP A 33 -13.27 -12.93 -11.15
N TYR A 34 -13.91 -13.99 -10.64
CA TYR A 34 -14.40 -15.09 -11.47
C TYR A 34 -15.64 -14.72 -12.29
N LYS A 35 -16.47 -13.80 -11.80
CA LYS A 35 -17.60 -13.24 -12.56
C LYS A 35 -17.23 -12.07 -13.48
N SER A 36 -15.97 -11.64 -13.48
CA SER A 36 -15.52 -10.50 -14.29
C SER A 36 -14.97 -10.95 -15.64
N LYS A 37 -15.01 -10.06 -16.64
CA LYS A 37 -14.33 -10.27 -17.93
C LYS A 37 -12.80 -10.10 -17.86
N LYS A 38 -12.24 -9.80 -16.67
CA LYS A 38 -10.80 -9.66 -16.40
C LYS A 38 -10.08 -8.76 -17.43
N LYS A 39 -10.59 -7.54 -17.63
CA LYS A 39 -10.07 -6.54 -18.59
C LYS A 39 -9.13 -5.48 -18.00
N ALA A 40 -8.82 -5.56 -16.70
CA ALA A 40 -7.87 -4.65 -16.06
C ALA A 40 -6.51 -4.76 -16.76
N PHE A 41 -5.93 -3.59 -17.09
CA PHE A 41 -4.64 -3.43 -17.78
C PHE A 41 -4.51 -4.02 -19.18
N THR A 42 -5.57 -4.57 -19.79
CA THR A 42 -5.44 -5.15 -21.14
C THR A 42 -5.11 -4.12 -22.22
N LYS A 43 -5.63 -2.89 -22.09
CA LYS A 43 -5.26 -1.77 -22.98
C LYS A 43 -3.89 -1.19 -22.64
N TYR A 44 -3.54 -1.17 -21.35
CA TYR A 44 -2.27 -0.62 -20.89
C TYR A 44 -1.09 -1.48 -21.35
N ALA A 45 -1.21 -2.80 -21.25
CA ALA A 45 -0.20 -3.75 -21.75
C ALA A 45 0.05 -3.57 -23.25
N LYS A 46 -0.98 -3.26 -24.05
CA LYS A 46 -0.82 -2.97 -25.49
C LYS A 46 -0.01 -1.71 -25.79
N LYS A 47 0.05 -0.73 -24.88
CA LYS A 47 0.87 0.46 -25.06
C LYS A 47 2.36 0.12 -25.17
N TYR A 48 2.81 -0.94 -24.50
CA TYR A 48 4.20 -1.39 -24.58
C TYR A 48 4.57 -1.94 -25.96
N THR A 49 3.62 -2.55 -26.67
CA THR A 49 3.83 -3.09 -28.02
C THR A 49 3.59 -2.05 -29.11
N GLU A 50 2.58 -1.19 -28.94
CA GLU A 50 2.11 -0.26 -29.99
C GLU A 50 2.72 1.15 -29.86
N SER A 51 2.94 1.64 -28.62
CA SER A 51 3.25 3.05 -28.34
C SER A 51 4.21 3.24 -27.15
N LYS A 52 5.36 2.55 -27.16
CA LYS A 52 6.37 2.64 -26.08
C LYS A 52 6.77 4.08 -25.74
N LYS A 53 6.73 4.97 -26.73
CA LYS A 53 6.99 6.43 -26.59
C LYS A 53 6.12 7.09 -25.51
N GLU A 54 4.87 6.67 -25.32
CA GLU A 54 4.00 7.26 -24.28
C GLU A 54 4.56 7.03 -22.88
N ILE A 55 5.06 5.82 -22.63
CA ILE A 55 5.63 5.44 -21.33
C ILE A 55 6.92 6.21 -21.09
N ASP A 56 7.77 6.35 -22.12
CA ASP A 56 9.01 7.13 -22.03
C ASP A 56 8.73 8.61 -21.73
N VAL A 57 7.65 9.18 -22.30
CA VAL A 57 7.20 10.54 -21.99
C VAL A 57 6.70 10.65 -20.55
N GLU A 58 5.94 9.67 -20.05
CA GLU A 58 5.51 9.64 -18.65
C GLU A 58 6.71 9.55 -17.70
N LEU A 59 7.70 8.71 -18.00
CA LEU A 59 8.94 8.60 -17.24
C LEU A 59 9.72 9.91 -17.26
N ALA A 60 9.86 10.55 -18.42
CA ALA A 60 10.52 11.85 -18.55
C ALA A 60 9.81 12.95 -17.75
N ARG A 61 8.47 12.97 -17.75
CA ARG A 61 7.68 13.87 -16.90
C ARG A 61 7.95 13.66 -15.42
N ILE A 62 8.04 12.41 -14.97
CA ILE A 62 8.37 12.10 -13.57
C ILE A 62 9.77 12.61 -13.24
N LYS A 63 10.76 12.31 -14.08
CA LYS A 63 12.16 12.76 -13.89
C LYS A 63 12.28 14.28 -13.79
N LYS A 64 11.51 15.02 -14.61
CA LYS A 64 11.61 16.48 -14.69
C LYS A 64 10.91 17.21 -13.53
N TYR A 65 9.74 16.75 -13.12
CA TYR A 65 8.86 17.53 -12.25
C TYR A 65 8.66 16.96 -10.85
N CYS A 66 8.96 15.68 -10.61
CA CYS A 66 8.66 15.05 -9.32
C CYS A 66 9.86 15.09 -8.36
N GLN A 67 9.61 15.55 -7.14
CA GLN A 67 10.58 15.52 -6.04
C GLN A 67 10.59 14.14 -5.36
N VAL A 68 9.42 13.50 -5.29
CA VAL A 68 9.25 12.22 -4.60
C VAL A 68 8.82 11.15 -5.62
N VAL A 69 9.49 10.00 -5.57
CA VAL A 69 9.22 8.85 -6.42
C VAL A 69 8.90 7.65 -5.53
N ARG A 70 7.79 6.98 -5.81
CA ARG A 70 7.35 5.77 -5.10
C ARG A 70 7.16 4.62 -6.07
N VAL A 71 7.62 3.43 -5.72
CA VAL A 71 7.37 2.19 -6.47
C VAL A 71 6.05 1.60 -5.99
N ILE A 72 5.22 1.16 -6.92
CA ILE A 72 4.05 0.34 -6.60
C ILE A 72 4.52 -1.10 -6.50
N ALA A 73 4.48 -1.66 -5.30
CA ALA A 73 4.80 -3.06 -5.05
C ALA A 73 3.54 -3.82 -4.66
N HIS A 74 3.52 -5.12 -4.96
CA HIS A 74 2.43 -6.00 -4.51
C HIS A 74 2.98 -7.29 -3.90
N THR A 75 2.27 -7.77 -2.88
CA THR A 75 2.60 -9.01 -2.17
C THR A 75 2.15 -10.24 -2.96
N GLN A 76 2.93 -11.32 -2.92
CA GLN A 76 2.59 -12.61 -3.54
C GLN A 76 1.82 -13.52 -2.58
N VAL A 77 0.55 -13.19 -2.32
CA VAL A 77 -0.30 -13.91 -1.34
C VAL A 77 -0.58 -15.35 -1.79
N SER A 78 -0.49 -15.63 -3.08
CA SER A 78 -0.65 -16.98 -3.63
C SER A 78 0.36 -18.01 -3.09
N LYS A 79 1.55 -17.55 -2.68
CA LYS A 79 2.59 -18.38 -2.04
C LYS A 79 2.25 -18.80 -0.61
N LEU A 80 1.30 -18.12 0.02
CA LEU A 80 0.83 -18.44 1.36
C LEU A 80 -0.36 -19.41 1.30
N ASN A 81 -0.47 -20.30 2.29
CA ASN A 81 -1.61 -21.21 2.43
C ASN A 81 -2.84 -20.53 3.08
N LEU A 82 -3.21 -19.36 2.57
CA LEU A 82 -4.40 -18.61 3.00
C LEU A 82 -5.51 -18.70 1.95
N ARG A 83 -6.76 -18.52 2.40
CA ARG A 83 -7.94 -18.44 1.52
C ARG A 83 -7.84 -17.26 0.55
N GLN A 84 -7.24 -16.15 0.98
CA GLN A 84 -7.09 -14.96 0.16
C GLN A 84 -6.11 -15.21 -0.99
N LYS A 85 -6.53 -14.88 -2.22
CA LYS A 85 -5.69 -14.93 -3.44
C LYS A 85 -5.50 -13.55 -4.08
N LYS A 86 -5.98 -12.50 -3.42
CA LYS A 86 -5.94 -11.10 -3.86
C LYS A 86 -4.70 -10.45 -3.26
N ALA A 87 -3.80 -9.93 -4.09
CA ALA A 87 -2.60 -9.27 -3.61
C ALA A 87 -2.94 -7.97 -2.85
N HIS A 88 -2.05 -7.60 -1.91
CA HIS A 88 -2.00 -6.25 -1.34
C HIS A 88 -1.09 -5.41 -2.21
N ILE A 89 -1.52 -4.19 -2.55
CA ILE A 89 -0.75 -3.23 -3.34
C ILE A 89 -0.42 -2.07 -2.41
N MET A 90 0.85 -1.69 -2.34
CA MET A 90 1.34 -0.60 -1.52
C MET A 90 2.35 0.23 -2.30
N GLU A 91 2.45 1.51 -1.97
CA GLU A 91 3.50 2.36 -2.49
C GLU A 91 4.66 2.41 -1.50
N ILE A 92 5.87 2.16 -1.99
CA ILE A 92 7.11 2.21 -1.21
C ILE A 92 7.95 3.34 -1.80
N GLN A 93 8.32 4.31 -0.97
CA GLN A 93 9.12 5.44 -1.41
C GLN A 93 10.57 5.03 -1.66
N VAL A 94 11.13 5.49 -2.78
CA VAL A 94 12.55 5.32 -3.08
C VAL A 94 13.31 6.54 -2.55
N ASN A 95 14.20 6.30 -1.60
CA ASN A 95 15.05 7.30 -0.99
C ASN A 95 16.48 7.21 -1.55
N GLY A 96 17.27 8.29 -1.37
CA GLY A 96 18.63 8.40 -1.90
C GLY A 96 18.70 8.84 -3.38
N GLY A 97 19.83 9.46 -3.76
CA GLY A 97 20.10 9.87 -5.14
C GLY A 97 19.23 11.00 -5.69
N THR A 98 19.46 11.33 -6.96
CA THR A 98 18.68 12.32 -7.71
C THR A 98 17.33 11.76 -8.18
N PRO A 99 16.30 12.60 -8.46
CA PRO A 99 15.03 12.12 -9.01
C PRO A 99 15.18 11.27 -10.28
N ALA A 100 16.17 11.58 -11.13
CA ALA A 100 16.46 10.81 -12.33
C ALA A 100 16.97 9.40 -12.01
N GLU A 101 17.90 9.27 -11.05
CA GLU A 101 18.40 7.99 -10.54
C GLU A 101 17.29 7.18 -9.88
N LYS A 102 16.44 7.80 -9.06
CA LYS A 102 15.29 7.13 -8.44
C LYS A 102 14.35 6.51 -9.47
N VAL A 103 14.07 7.24 -10.56
CA VAL A 103 13.23 6.73 -11.65
C VAL A 103 13.92 5.59 -12.40
N ALA A 104 15.22 5.70 -12.66
CA ALA A 104 15.98 4.64 -13.33
C ALA A 104 16.00 3.36 -12.49
N PHE A 105 16.30 3.47 -11.19
CA PHE A 105 16.24 2.39 -10.23
C PHE A 105 14.84 1.75 -10.17
N ALA A 106 13.80 2.57 -10.04
CA ALA A 106 12.41 2.08 -10.00
C ALA A 106 12.00 1.35 -11.29
N TYR A 107 12.47 1.82 -12.45
CA TYR A 107 12.18 1.20 -13.74
C TYR A 107 12.92 -0.13 -13.91
N ASP A 108 14.18 -0.24 -13.45
CA ASP A 108 14.92 -1.49 -13.49
C ASP A 108 14.27 -2.59 -12.62
N LEU A 109 13.55 -2.21 -11.56
CA LEU A 109 12.82 -3.14 -10.71
C LEU A 109 11.49 -3.65 -11.30
N PHE A 110 11.06 -3.17 -12.47
CA PHE A 110 9.82 -3.63 -13.08
C PHE A 110 9.85 -5.14 -13.36
N GLU A 111 8.76 -5.80 -12.99
CA GLU A 111 8.53 -7.25 -13.19
C GLU A 111 9.50 -8.18 -12.43
N LYS A 112 10.43 -7.62 -11.65
CA LYS A 112 11.35 -8.37 -10.79
C LYS A 112 10.74 -8.60 -9.42
N HIS A 113 11.12 -9.71 -8.80
CA HIS A 113 10.81 -10.01 -7.40
C HIS A 113 11.90 -9.41 -6.50
N ILE A 114 11.50 -8.67 -5.47
CA ILE A 114 12.39 -8.07 -4.48
C ILE A 114 12.24 -8.84 -3.16
N PRO A 115 13.28 -9.54 -2.68
CA PRO A 115 13.24 -10.20 -1.38
C PRO A 115 13.33 -9.18 -0.24
N VAL A 116 12.85 -9.57 0.95
CA VAL A 116 12.88 -8.70 2.15
C VAL A 116 14.32 -8.37 2.57
N GLU A 117 15.24 -9.32 2.37
CA GLU A 117 16.68 -9.16 2.63
C GLU A 117 17.34 -8.06 1.81
N ALA A 118 16.75 -7.67 0.67
CA ALA A 118 17.24 -6.54 -0.12
C ALA A 118 16.83 -5.17 0.45
N VAL A 119 15.94 -5.14 1.44
CA VAL A 119 15.40 -3.90 2.05
C VAL A 119 15.86 -3.74 3.49
N PHE A 120 15.87 -4.81 4.28
CA PHE A 120 16.22 -4.77 5.70
C PHE A 120 17.40 -5.66 6.01
N SER A 121 18.22 -5.22 6.96
CA SER A 121 19.35 -5.98 7.48
C SER A 121 19.03 -6.67 8.81
N GLU A 122 19.79 -7.72 9.15
CA GLU A 122 19.66 -8.37 10.45
C GLU A 122 20.09 -7.41 11.58
N ASN A 123 19.35 -7.40 12.69
CA ASN A 123 19.56 -6.51 13.84
C ASN A 123 19.30 -5.01 13.57
N GLU A 124 18.64 -4.67 12.48
CA GLU A 124 18.14 -3.31 12.23
C GLU A 124 16.87 -3.01 13.02
N MET A 125 16.72 -1.75 13.45
CA MET A 125 15.49 -1.28 14.11
C MET A 125 14.40 -1.01 13.06
N ILE A 126 13.24 -1.65 13.20
CA ILE A 126 12.14 -1.57 12.23
C ILE A 126 10.85 -1.12 12.92
N ASP A 127 10.08 -0.28 12.23
CA ASP A 127 8.73 0.10 12.63
C ASP A 127 7.67 -0.84 12.05
N VAL A 128 6.70 -1.25 12.89
CA VAL A 128 5.59 -2.13 12.48
C VAL A 128 4.29 -1.35 12.44
N ILE A 129 3.70 -1.25 11.24
CA ILE A 129 2.41 -0.59 11.00
C ILE A 129 1.35 -1.65 10.66
N GLY A 130 0.23 -1.64 11.36
CA GLY A 130 -0.85 -2.61 11.12
C GLY A 130 -2.15 -2.23 11.82
N VAL A 131 -3.17 -3.07 11.61
CA VAL A 131 -4.46 -2.93 12.28
C VAL A 131 -4.51 -3.90 13.46
N THR A 132 -4.84 -3.38 14.64
CA THR A 132 -4.99 -4.20 15.85
C THR A 132 -6.16 -5.16 15.74
N LYS A 133 -6.14 -6.25 16.52
CA LYS A 133 -7.28 -7.18 16.62
C LYS A 133 -8.55 -6.43 17.07
N GLY A 134 -9.62 -6.53 16.29
CA GLY A 134 -10.91 -5.93 16.63
C GLY A 134 -11.56 -6.65 17.83
N LYS A 135 -12.04 -5.88 18.82
CA LYS A 135 -12.72 -6.39 20.01
C LYS A 135 -14.24 -6.10 20.05
N GLY A 136 -14.77 -5.42 19.03
CA GLY A 136 -16.19 -5.05 18.97
C GLY A 136 -16.54 -3.88 19.91
N PHE A 137 -17.79 -3.83 20.36
CA PHE A 137 -18.26 -2.81 21.31
C PHE A 137 -17.84 -3.19 22.73
N GLU A 138 -17.00 -2.34 23.34
CA GLU A 138 -16.41 -2.58 24.65
C GLU A 138 -16.88 -1.53 25.68
N GLY A 139 -17.11 -1.99 26.91
CA GLY A 139 -17.44 -1.11 28.04
C GLY A 139 -16.23 -0.29 28.50
N VAL A 140 -16.47 0.74 29.33
CA VAL A 140 -15.40 1.67 29.76
C VAL A 140 -14.25 0.99 30.51
N THR A 141 -14.53 -0.09 31.25
CA THR A 141 -13.50 -0.82 31.99
C THR A 141 -12.51 -1.53 31.07
N THR A 142 -12.99 -2.24 30.05
CA THR A 142 -12.12 -2.97 29.11
C THR A 142 -11.51 -2.04 28.07
N ARG A 143 -12.24 -1.00 27.67
CA ARG A 143 -11.78 -0.03 26.67
C ARG A 143 -10.77 0.98 27.21
N TRP A 144 -10.99 1.49 28.42
CA TRP A 144 -10.22 2.59 29.02
C TRP A 144 -9.51 2.21 30.31
N GLY A 145 -9.62 0.96 30.77
CA GLY A 145 -8.98 0.51 32.01
C GLY A 145 -9.56 1.12 33.28
N THR A 146 -10.79 1.65 33.24
CA THR A 146 -11.39 2.28 34.44
C THR A 146 -11.63 1.27 35.55
N ARG A 147 -11.36 1.67 36.80
CA ARG A 147 -11.65 0.84 37.97
C ARG A 147 -13.15 0.54 38.04
N ARG A 148 -13.49 -0.73 38.24
CA ARG A 148 -14.87 -1.16 38.49
C ARG A 148 -15.37 -0.54 39.80
N LEU A 149 -16.61 -0.07 39.82
CA LEU A 149 -17.25 0.46 41.02
C LEU A 149 -17.43 -0.65 42.08
N PRO A 150 -17.62 -0.29 43.36
CA PRO A 150 -17.88 -1.25 44.42
C PRO A 150 -19.01 -2.23 44.05
N ARG A 151 -18.90 -3.47 44.52
CA ARG A 151 -19.84 -4.55 44.17
C ARG A 151 -21.31 -4.20 44.44
N LYS A 152 -21.58 -3.33 45.42
CA LYS A 152 -22.92 -2.91 45.84
C LYS A 152 -23.44 -1.65 45.12
N THR A 153 -22.81 -1.19 44.04
CA THR A 153 -23.30 -0.02 43.29
C THR A 153 -24.60 -0.32 42.54
N HIS A 154 -25.62 0.52 42.72
CA HIS A 154 -26.90 0.41 42.03
C HIS A 154 -26.76 0.70 40.51
N LYS A 155 -27.52 -0.04 39.69
CA LYS A 155 -27.52 0.04 38.22
C LYS A 155 -26.16 -0.24 37.57
N GLY A 156 -25.39 -1.18 38.13
CA GLY A 156 -24.19 -1.74 37.51
C GLY A 156 -22.86 -1.11 37.95
N LEU A 157 -21.81 -1.94 37.90
CA LEU A 157 -20.48 -1.63 38.44
C LEU A 157 -19.41 -1.37 37.36
N ARG A 158 -19.70 -1.68 36.09
CA ARG A 158 -18.76 -1.53 34.94
C ARG A 158 -19.03 -0.22 34.19
N LYS A 159 -19.11 0.87 34.95
CA LYS A 159 -19.37 2.23 34.46
C LYS A 159 -18.43 3.21 35.15
N VAL A 160 -18.32 4.42 34.60
CA VAL A 160 -17.68 5.55 35.31
C VAL A 160 -18.68 6.13 36.29
N ALA A 161 -18.22 6.53 37.49
CA ALA A 161 -19.11 7.08 38.53
C ALA A 161 -19.64 8.48 38.17
N CYS A 162 -18.75 9.39 37.80
CA CYS A 162 -19.04 10.76 37.40
C CYS A 162 -18.38 11.02 36.04
N ILE A 163 -19.11 11.61 35.10
CA ILE A 163 -18.62 11.91 33.73
C ILE A 163 -18.15 13.36 33.57
N GLY A 164 -18.24 14.15 34.64
CA GLY A 164 -18.26 15.61 34.61
C GLY A 164 -19.53 16.11 35.28
#